data_AF-A0A951L006-F1
#
_entry.id   AF-A0A951L006-F1
#
_cell.length_a   1.000
_cell.length_b   1.000
_cell.length_c   1.000
_cell.angle_alpha   90.00
_cell.angle_beta   90.00
_cell.angle_gamma   90.00
#
_symmetry.space_group_name_H-M   'P 1'
#
loop_
_entity.id
_entity.type
_entity.pdbx_description
1 polymer ?
#
loop_
_entity_poly.entity_id
_entity_poly.type
_entity_poly.pdbx_seq_one_letter_code
_entity_poly.pdbx_strand_id
1 'polypeptide(L)'
;MGSEEQRSALRAAVYRGDGPAVVDLLRGVGADDDSLQLAGDGVIAAVVQRVDGAAELAGKLVVGLRQRGWDGDDELADQLEAQPGSEPAAMLRAWPVDLEVLAGILEGGPLSVGGRVDIRAGEVWPRAAIEYVLETGEDDEDTADDPERWLAVHGEGSREGYRDMERFIASVEGPGRAERLAIAIRGRGAFRRFKDELARWPGELERWHAFSEERQRT
;
A
#
# COMPACT_ATOMS: atom_id res chain seq x y z
N MET A 1 -16.82 -24.72 -14.94
CA MET A 1 -15.55 -24.13 -14.46
C MET A 1 -15.54 -24.23 -12.95
N GLY A 2 -14.36 -24.48 -12.37
CA GLY A 2 -14.18 -24.34 -10.92
C GLY A 2 -14.13 -22.86 -10.50
N SER A 3 -14.36 -22.57 -9.22
CA SER A 3 -14.34 -21.20 -8.68
C SER A 3 -13.01 -20.47 -8.94
N GLU A 4 -11.87 -21.16 -8.79
CA GLU A 4 -10.54 -20.58 -9.09
C GLU A 4 -10.33 -20.24 -10.57
N GLU A 5 -10.78 -21.13 -11.47
CA GLU A 5 -10.66 -20.94 -12.91
C GLU A 5 -11.50 -19.74 -13.37
N GLN A 6 -12.66 -19.53 -12.74
CA GLN A 6 -13.53 -18.40 -12.99
C GLN A 6 -12.95 -17.08 -12.48
N ARG A 7 -12.37 -17.06 -11.27
CA ARG A 7 -11.64 -15.90 -10.76
C ARG A 7 -10.48 -15.51 -11.67
N SER A 8 -9.73 -16.49 -12.16
CA SER A 8 -8.63 -16.27 -13.10
C SER A 8 -9.12 -15.67 -14.42
N ALA A 9 -10.21 -16.21 -14.98
CA ALA A 9 -10.83 -15.68 -16.19
C ALA A 9 -11.35 -14.25 -16.01
N LEU A 10 -12.02 -13.97 -14.88
CA LEU A 10 -12.51 -12.64 -14.54
C LEU A 10 -11.34 -11.64 -14.41
N ARG A 11 -10.29 -11.99 -13.68
CA ARG A 11 -9.09 -11.16 -13.54
C ARG A 11 -8.47 -10.83 -14.89
N ALA A 12 -8.38 -11.82 -15.77
CA ALA A 12 -7.83 -11.63 -17.11
C ALA A 12 -8.70 -10.69 -17.97
N ALA A 13 -10.04 -10.76 -17.85
CA ALA A 13 -10.96 -9.88 -18.56
C ALA A 13 -10.88 -8.44 -18.04
N VAL A 14 -10.85 -8.26 -16.70
CA VAL A 14 -10.68 -6.96 -16.03
C VAL A 14 -9.37 -6.31 -16.47
N TYR A 15 -8.25 -7.06 -16.42
CA TYR A 15 -6.94 -6.56 -16.83
C TYR A 15 -6.91 -6.05 -18.29
N ARG A 16 -7.64 -6.71 -19.20
CA ARG A 16 -7.74 -6.28 -20.60
C ARG A 16 -8.76 -5.16 -20.82
N GLY A 17 -9.54 -4.79 -19.81
CA GLY A 17 -10.67 -3.86 -19.94
C GLY A 17 -11.76 -4.42 -20.85
N ASP A 18 -11.95 -5.74 -20.91
CA ASP A 18 -12.93 -6.40 -21.77
C ASP A 18 -14.31 -6.43 -21.08
N GLY A 19 -15.04 -5.31 -21.18
CA GLY A 19 -16.34 -5.13 -20.55
C GLY A 19 -17.38 -6.19 -20.93
N PRO A 20 -17.54 -6.56 -22.21
CA PRO A 20 -18.43 -7.66 -22.62
C PRO A 20 -18.08 -8.98 -21.93
N ALA A 21 -16.80 -9.37 -21.92
CA ALA A 21 -16.39 -10.61 -21.27
C ALA A 21 -16.66 -10.60 -19.76
N VAL A 22 -16.46 -9.46 -19.09
CA VAL A 22 -16.78 -9.30 -17.66
C VAL A 22 -18.28 -9.49 -17.42
N VAL A 23 -19.15 -8.84 -18.20
CA VAL A 23 -20.61 -8.94 -18.06
C VAL A 23 -21.09 -10.37 -18.27
N ASP A 24 -20.56 -11.06 -19.28
CA ASP A 24 -20.93 -12.46 -19.58
C ASP A 24 -20.51 -13.42 -18.45
N LEU A 25 -19.29 -13.27 -17.93
CA LEU A 25 -18.80 -14.08 -16.81
C LEU A 25 -19.63 -13.87 -15.54
N LEU A 26 -19.98 -12.62 -15.23
CA LEU A 26 -20.75 -12.27 -14.04
C LEU A 26 -22.24 -12.67 -14.16
N ARG A 27 -22.83 -12.65 -15.36
CA ARG A 27 -24.19 -13.14 -15.57
C ARG A 27 -24.31 -14.65 -15.44
N GLY A 28 -23.31 -15.39 -15.90
CA GLY A 28 -23.35 -16.85 -15.92
C GLY A 28 -23.37 -17.46 -14.52
N VAL A 29 -22.60 -16.88 -13.59
CA VAL A 29 -22.33 -17.51 -12.29
C VAL A 29 -22.49 -16.56 -11.10
N GLY A 30 -22.54 -15.25 -11.33
CA GLY A 30 -22.50 -14.23 -10.27
C GLY A 30 -21.08 -13.95 -9.78
N ALA A 31 -20.90 -12.79 -9.15
CA ALA A 31 -19.76 -12.57 -8.28
C ALA A 31 -20.05 -13.25 -6.93
N ASP A 32 -19.12 -14.06 -6.45
CA ASP A 32 -19.12 -14.47 -5.06
C ASP A 32 -18.61 -13.33 -4.18
N ASP A 33 -18.92 -13.39 -2.88
CA ASP A 33 -18.56 -12.32 -1.93
C ASP A 33 -17.07 -11.99 -2.01
N ASP A 34 -16.20 -12.98 -2.16
CA ASP A 34 -14.74 -12.80 -2.22
C ASP A 34 -14.24 -12.16 -3.55
N SER A 35 -15.08 -12.04 -4.59
CA SER A 35 -14.70 -11.44 -5.90
C SER A 35 -15.33 -10.07 -6.15
N LEU A 36 -16.13 -9.52 -5.23
CA LEU A 36 -16.87 -8.28 -5.47
C LEU A 36 -15.97 -7.10 -5.86
N GLN A 37 -14.81 -6.93 -5.20
CA GLN A 37 -13.86 -5.87 -5.57
C GLN A 37 -13.19 -6.10 -6.93
N LEU A 38 -12.77 -7.34 -7.23
CA LEU A 38 -12.22 -7.68 -8.54
C LEU A 38 -13.23 -7.45 -9.67
N ALA A 39 -14.49 -7.78 -9.43
CA ALA A 39 -15.57 -7.60 -10.39
C ALA A 39 -15.88 -6.11 -10.62
N GLY A 40 -15.74 -5.27 -9.59
CA GLY A 40 -16.05 -3.84 -9.64
C GLY A 40 -15.34 -3.10 -10.77
N ASP A 41 -14.01 -3.21 -10.86
CA ASP A 41 -13.21 -2.54 -11.90
C ASP A 41 -13.68 -2.91 -13.32
N GLY A 42 -13.98 -4.21 -13.53
CA GLY A 42 -14.49 -4.69 -14.81
C GLY A 42 -15.90 -4.19 -15.12
N VAL A 43 -16.76 -4.08 -14.11
CA VAL A 43 -18.13 -3.56 -14.27
C VAL A 43 -18.09 -2.05 -14.55
N ILE A 44 -17.21 -1.28 -13.91
CA ILE A 44 -16.99 0.14 -14.22
C ILE A 44 -16.59 0.28 -15.70
N ALA A 45 -15.61 -0.50 -16.16
CA ALA A 45 -15.19 -0.48 -17.56
C ALA A 45 -16.35 -0.84 -18.51
N ALA A 46 -17.16 -1.85 -18.17
CA ALA A 46 -18.33 -2.24 -18.94
C ALA A 46 -19.42 -1.15 -19.00
N VAL A 47 -19.64 -0.41 -17.90
CA VAL A 47 -20.56 0.74 -17.85
C VAL A 47 -20.05 1.87 -18.75
N VAL A 48 -18.76 2.20 -18.69
CA VAL A 48 -18.13 3.21 -19.57
C VAL A 48 -18.26 2.83 -21.04
N GLN A 49 -18.08 1.54 -21.36
CA GLN A 49 -18.24 0.98 -22.70
C GLN A 49 -19.70 0.84 -23.15
N ARG A 50 -20.67 1.12 -22.26
CA ARG A 50 -22.11 0.99 -22.48
C ARG A 50 -22.52 -0.43 -22.90
N VAL A 51 -21.93 -1.43 -22.25
CA VAL A 51 -22.29 -2.84 -22.46
C VAL A 51 -23.69 -3.10 -21.89
N ASP A 52 -24.51 -3.80 -22.65
CA ASP A 52 -25.88 -4.12 -22.25
C ASP A 52 -25.91 -4.85 -20.90
N GLY A 53 -26.68 -4.31 -19.96
CA GLY A 53 -26.87 -4.80 -18.58
C GLY A 53 -25.67 -4.68 -17.64
N ALA A 54 -24.62 -3.93 -18.01
CA ALA A 54 -23.57 -3.53 -17.07
C ALA A 54 -24.13 -2.69 -15.91
N ALA A 55 -25.08 -1.78 -16.17
CA ALA A 55 -25.71 -0.95 -15.13
C ALA A 55 -26.50 -1.76 -14.10
N GLU A 56 -27.18 -2.84 -14.52
CA GLU A 56 -27.88 -3.73 -13.60
C GLU A 56 -26.90 -4.51 -12.72
N LEU A 57 -25.79 -4.98 -13.29
CA LEU A 57 -24.71 -5.64 -12.54
C LEU A 57 -24.06 -4.68 -11.55
N ALA A 58 -23.82 -3.43 -11.93
CA ALA A 58 -23.29 -2.39 -11.04
C ALA A 58 -24.18 -2.23 -9.79
N GLY A 59 -25.50 -2.11 -9.98
CA GLY A 59 -26.44 -2.02 -8.86
C GLY A 59 -26.43 -3.24 -7.93
N LYS A 60 -26.28 -4.45 -8.49
CA LYS A 60 -26.14 -5.69 -7.68
C LYS A 60 -24.83 -5.71 -6.90
N LEU A 61 -23.72 -5.30 -7.53
CA LEU A 61 -22.41 -5.22 -6.87
C LEU A 61 -22.43 -4.22 -5.73
N VAL A 62 -23.00 -3.03 -5.92
CA VAL A 62 -23.13 -1.99 -4.87
C VAL A 62 -23.83 -2.55 -3.63
N VAL A 63 -24.93 -3.27 -3.83
CA VAL A 63 -25.66 -3.91 -2.71
C VAL A 63 -24.77 -4.94 -1.99
N GLY A 64 -24.06 -5.78 -2.74
CA GLY A 64 -23.15 -6.79 -2.17
C GLY A 64 -21.99 -6.16 -1.40
N LEU A 65 -21.33 -5.15 -1.98
CA LEU A 65 -20.22 -4.41 -1.38
C LEU A 65 -20.64 -3.76 -0.06
N ARG A 66 -21.74 -2.99 -0.06
CA ARG A 66 -22.24 -2.32 1.15
C ARG A 66 -22.70 -3.31 2.23
N GLN A 67 -23.20 -4.48 1.86
CA GLN A 67 -23.57 -5.53 2.82
C GLN A 67 -22.33 -6.20 3.43
N ARG A 68 -21.28 -6.40 2.64
CA ARG A 68 -20.04 -7.05 3.06
C ARG A 68 -19.18 -6.12 3.92
N GLY A 69 -19.08 -4.84 3.54
CA GLY A 69 -18.45 -3.77 4.33
C GLY A 69 -16.95 -3.98 4.59
N TRP A 70 -16.22 -4.53 3.64
CA TRP A 70 -14.75 -4.64 3.73
C TRP A 70 -14.08 -3.31 3.37
N ASP A 71 -12.83 -3.15 3.77
CA ASP A 71 -12.01 -1.99 3.37
C ASP A 71 -11.99 -1.88 1.83
N GLY A 72 -12.36 -0.71 1.30
CA GLY A 72 -12.48 -0.45 -0.14
C GLY A 72 -13.88 -0.68 -0.73
N ASP A 73 -14.82 -1.29 0.00
CA ASP A 73 -16.15 -1.59 -0.52
C ASP A 73 -17.03 -0.36 -0.66
N ASP A 74 -16.98 0.56 0.32
CA ASP A 74 -17.75 1.80 0.27
C ASP A 74 -17.23 2.71 -0.85
N GLU A 75 -15.90 2.81 -1.02
CA GLU A 75 -15.29 3.59 -2.10
C GLU A 75 -15.64 3.04 -3.48
N LEU A 76 -15.60 1.70 -3.65
CA LEU A 76 -15.96 1.07 -4.92
C LEU A 76 -17.47 1.16 -5.20
N ALA A 77 -18.31 1.05 -4.16
CA ALA A 77 -19.75 1.23 -4.30
C ALA A 77 -20.10 2.65 -4.75
N ASP A 78 -19.49 3.66 -4.12
CA ASP A 78 -19.67 5.06 -4.51
C ASP A 78 -19.21 5.31 -5.96
N GLN A 79 -18.12 4.69 -6.40
CA GLN A 79 -17.65 4.77 -7.79
C GLN A 79 -18.63 4.14 -8.79
N LEU A 80 -19.20 2.97 -8.46
CA LEU A 80 -20.20 2.29 -9.29
C LEU A 80 -21.53 3.08 -9.38
N GLU A 81 -21.89 3.80 -8.31
CA GLU A 81 -23.08 4.66 -8.27
C GLU A 81 -22.88 5.98 -9.03
N ALA A 82 -21.63 6.45 -9.18
CA ALA A 82 -21.28 7.61 -9.97
C ALA A 82 -21.40 7.35 -11.50
N GLN A 83 -22.64 7.32 -11.99
CA GLN A 83 -22.96 7.16 -13.41
C GLN A 83 -22.46 8.34 -14.27
N PRO A 84 -22.21 8.11 -15.59
CA PRO A 84 -21.77 9.16 -16.51
C PRO A 84 -22.85 10.23 -16.70
N GLY A 85 -22.71 11.33 -15.98
CA GLY A 85 -23.68 12.44 -15.94
C GLY A 85 -23.69 13.20 -14.61
N SER A 86 -23.23 12.57 -13.52
CA SER A 86 -22.86 13.26 -12.30
C SER A 86 -21.48 13.89 -12.49
N GLU A 87 -21.26 15.10 -11.94
CA GLU A 87 -19.98 15.83 -11.98
C GLU A 87 -18.79 14.87 -11.83
N PRO A 88 -17.71 15.03 -12.60
CA PRO A 88 -16.71 13.99 -12.78
C PRO A 88 -16.24 13.50 -11.41
N ALA A 89 -16.77 12.35 -10.98
CA ALA A 89 -16.24 11.58 -9.87
C ALA A 89 -14.77 11.46 -10.21
N ALA A 90 -13.92 12.14 -9.42
CA ALA A 90 -12.56 12.48 -9.77
C ALA A 90 -11.93 11.28 -10.45
N MET A 91 -11.86 11.32 -11.79
CA MET A 91 -11.55 10.13 -12.57
C MET A 91 -10.21 9.65 -12.06
N LEU A 92 -10.19 8.49 -11.40
CA LEU A 92 -8.96 7.90 -10.89
C LEU A 92 -8.05 7.75 -12.10
N ARG A 93 -7.06 8.63 -12.18
CA ARG A 93 -6.06 8.57 -13.24
C ARG A 93 -5.13 7.44 -12.85
N ALA A 94 -4.95 6.48 -13.76
CA ALA A 94 -3.88 5.50 -13.64
C ALA A 94 -2.56 6.25 -13.43
N TRP A 95 -2.01 6.09 -12.23
CA TRP A 95 -0.80 6.77 -11.82
C TRP A 95 0.38 5.81 -12.08
N PRO A 96 1.34 6.17 -12.96
CA PRO A 96 2.43 5.29 -13.33
C PRO A 96 3.40 5.16 -12.15
N VAL A 97 3.17 4.14 -11.34
CA VAL A 97 3.99 3.80 -10.18
C VAL A 97 4.62 2.44 -10.44
N ASP A 98 5.89 2.30 -10.09
CA ASP A 98 6.56 1.01 -10.10
C ASP A 98 5.98 0.12 -8.99
N LEU A 99 5.09 -0.80 -9.38
CA LEU A 99 4.39 -1.68 -8.45
C LEU A 99 5.32 -2.70 -7.79
N GLU A 100 6.43 -3.07 -8.43
CA GLU A 100 7.41 -4.00 -7.85
C GLU A 100 8.16 -3.31 -6.70
N VAL A 101 8.61 -2.08 -6.93
CA VAL A 101 9.28 -1.29 -5.89
C VAL A 101 8.29 -0.91 -4.77
N LEU A 102 7.06 -0.53 -5.13
CA LEU A 102 6.04 -0.20 -4.13
C LEU A 102 5.65 -1.41 -3.28
N ALA A 103 5.49 -2.59 -3.89
CA ALA A 103 5.25 -3.83 -3.17
C ALA A 103 6.40 -4.13 -2.20
N GLY A 104 7.66 -3.99 -2.64
CA GLY A 104 8.82 -4.16 -1.75
C GLY A 104 8.83 -3.19 -0.56
N ILE A 105 8.36 -1.96 -0.74
CA ILE A 105 8.19 -1.00 0.36
C ILE A 105 7.06 -1.40 1.31
N LEU A 106 5.95 -1.91 0.77
CA LEU A 106 4.77 -2.34 1.52
C LEU A 106 5.06 -3.61 2.32
N GLU A 107 5.66 -4.63 1.72
CA GLU A 107 6.14 -5.83 2.40
C GLU A 107 7.16 -5.43 3.50
N GLY A 108 8.01 -4.45 3.20
CA GLY A 108 8.97 -3.88 4.12
C GLY A 108 10.24 -4.73 4.23
N GLY A 109 11.33 -4.08 4.66
CA GLY A 109 12.61 -4.73 4.89
C GLY A 109 13.17 -4.43 6.29
N PRO A 110 14.15 -5.23 6.75
CA PRO A 110 14.71 -5.16 8.11
C PRO A 110 15.28 -3.81 8.54
N LEU A 111 15.80 -3.04 7.58
CA LEU A 111 16.50 -1.78 7.82
C LEU A 111 15.73 -0.58 7.27
N SER A 112 14.56 -0.82 6.69
CA SER A 112 13.77 0.15 5.94
C SER A 112 12.31 -0.27 5.96
N VAL A 113 11.52 0.39 6.82
CA VAL A 113 10.06 0.27 6.81
C VAL A 113 9.47 1.51 6.15
N GLY A 114 8.83 1.29 5.00
CA GLY A 114 8.21 2.34 4.22
C GLY A 114 9.17 3.06 3.27
N GLY A 115 8.68 4.18 2.75
CA GLY A 115 9.32 4.99 1.74
C GLY A 115 8.46 6.20 1.43
N ARG A 116 8.67 6.80 0.26
CA ARG A 116 7.81 7.86 -0.26
C ARG A 116 7.57 7.66 -1.75
N VAL A 117 6.47 8.17 -2.27
CA VAL A 117 6.23 8.25 -3.70
C VAL A 117 6.13 9.72 -4.09
N ASP A 118 6.84 10.12 -5.14
CA ASP A 118 6.71 11.45 -5.73
C ASP A 118 5.36 11.53 -6.46
N ILE A 119 4.36 12.22 -5.89
CA ILE A 119 3.00 12.29 -6.42
C ILE A 119 2.91 12.92 -7.82
N ARG A 120 3.94 13.64 -8.25
CA ARG A 120 3.99 14.29 -9.57
C ARG A 120 4.63 13.38 -10.60
N ALA A 121 5.74 12.71 -10.25
CA ALA A 121 6.51 11.87 -11.15
C ALA A 121 6.06 10.40 -11.17
N GLY A 122 5.44 9.91 -10.09
CA GLY A 122 5.16 8.48 -9.88
C GLY A 122 6.37 7.67 -9.40
N GLU A 123 7.48 8.33 -9.10
CA GLU A 123 8.72 7.67 -8.70
C GLU A 123 8.61 7.14 -7.27
N VAL A 124 8.94 5.87 -7.09
CA VAL A 124 8.87 5.16 -5.81
C VAL A 124 10.25 5.15 -5.17
N TRP A 125 10.34 5.73 -3.97
CA TRP A 125 11.59 5.86 -3.23
C TRP A 125 11.54 4.99 -1.97
N PRO A 126 12.24 3.84 -1.95
CA PRO A 126 12.47 3.10 -0.72
C PRO A 126 13.21 3.94 0.30
N ARG A 127 13.01 3.70 1.61
CA ARG A 127 13.72 4.46 2.66
C ARG A 127 15.22 4.49 2.44
N ALA A 128 15.83 3.39 2.01
CA ALA A 128 17.27 3.30 1.77
C ALA A 128 17.75 4.32 0.71
N ALA A 129 16.96 4.56 -0.35
CA ALA A 129 17.28 5.57 -1.36
C ALA A 129 17.17 7.00 -0.79
N ILE A 130 16.16 7.25 0.06
CA ILE A 130 16.00 8.53 0.76
C ILE A 130 17.21 8.79 1.68
N GLU A 131 17.61 7.78 2.46
CA GLU A 131 18.74 7.88 3.39
C GLU A 131 20.05 8.13 2.65
N TYR A 132 20.29 7.43 1.53
CA TYR A 132 21.46 7.67 0.68
C TYR A 132 21.53 9.14 0.21
N VAL A 133 20.42 9.69 -0.31
CA VAL A 133 20.40 11.07 -0.82
C VAL A 133 20.57 12.12 0.28
N LEU A 134 20.06 11.84 1.49
CA LEU A 134 20.31 12.68 2.67
C LEU A 134 21.77 12.62 3.12
N GLU A 135 22.39 11.45 3.09
CA GLU A 135 23.80 11.25 3.46
C GLU A 135 24.77 11.88 2.45
N THR A 136 24.44 11.85 1.16
CA THR A 136 25.26 12.47 0.10
C THR A 136 25.08 13.99 0.01
N GLY A 137 24.06 14.55 0.68
CA GLY A 137 23.73 15.97 0.61
C GLY A 137 23.20 16.39 -0.77
N GLU A 138 22.66 15.43 -1.53
CA GLU A 138 22.09 15.65 -2.86
C GLU A 138 20.59 16.02 -2.79
N ASP A 139 19.95 15.94 -1.61
CA ASP A 139 18.58 16.43 -1.41
C ASP A 139 18.56 17.95 -1.16
N ASP A 140 17.54 18.61 -1.70
CA ASP A 140 17.21 19.98 -1.34
C ASP A 140 16.42 19.93 -0.02
N GLU A 141 17.02 20.33 1.11
CA GLU A 141 16.42 20.25 2.45
C GLU A 141 15.01 20.87 2.50
N ASP A 142 14.76 21.91 1.70
CA ASP A 142 13.47 22.60 1.64
C ASP A 142 12.35 21.77 0.98
N THR A 143 12.70 20.76 0.16
CA THR A 143 11.72 19.94 -0.58
C THR A 143 11.65 18.49 -0.08
N ALA A 144 12.56 18.08 0.81
CA ALA A 144 12.64 16.69 1.31
C ALA A 144 11.36 16.23 2.04
N ASP A 145 10.65 17.16 2.70
CA ASP A 145 9.45 16.88 3.49
C ASP A 145 8.17 17.55 2.92
N ASP A 146 8.18 18.00 1.66
CA ASP A 146 7.02 18.64 1.02
C ASP A 146 5.83 17.66 0.87
N PRO A 147 4.71 17.84 1.60
CA PRO A 147 3.55 16.94 1.53
C PRO A 147 2.76 17.08 0.21
N GLU A 148 2.98 18.16 -0.56
CA GLU A 148 2.38 18.36 -1.88
C GLU A 148 3.20 17.71 -3.01
N ARG A 149 4.32 17.09 -2.65
CA ARG A 149 5.18 16.32 -3.55
C ARG A 149 5.32 14.88 -3.11
N TRP A 150 5.39 14.61 -1.81
CA TRP A 150 5.72 13.29 -1.29
C TRP A 150 4.55 12.65 -0.56
N LEU A 151 4.09 11.50 -1.07
CA LEU A 151 3.19 10.62 -0.34
C LEU A 151 4.01 9.64 0.49
N ALA A 152 3.86 9.70 1.82
CA ALA A 152 4.49 8.74 2.71
C ALA A 152 3.85 7.36 2.57
N VAL A 153 4.67 6.34 2.33
CA VAL A 153 4.22 4.94 2.31
C VAL A 153 4.80 4.24 3.54
N HIS A 154 3.93 3.54 4.27
CA HIS A 154 4.31 2.76 5.44
C HIS A 154 4.19 1.29 5.10
N GLY A 155 5.26 0.51 5.32
CA GLY A 155 5.21 -0.93 5.15
C GLY A 155 4.27 -1.61 6.17
N GLU A 156 3.68 -2.74 5.78
CA GLU A 156 2.90 -3.66 6.62
C GLU A 156 3.74 -4.15 7.82
N GLY A 157 5.04 -4.37 7.61
CA GLY A 157 6.02 -4.64 8.65
C GLY A 157 6.28 -3.47 9.62
N SER A 158 5.65 -2.29 9.47
CA SER A 158 5.88 -1.13 10.37
C SER A 158 5.50 -1.42 11.82
N ARG A 159 4.46 -2.22 12.06
CA ARG A 159 4.05 -2.64 13.40
C ARG A 159 5.00 -3.66 13.99
N GLU A 160 5.48 -4.60 13.19
CA GLU A 160 6.44 -5.62 13.62
C GLU A 160 7.83 -5.01 13.85
N GLY A 161 8.32 -4.18 12.93
CA GLY A 161 9.54 -3.41 13.07
C GLY A 161 9.50 -2.46 14.27
N TYR A 162 8.34 -1.87 14.59
CA TYR A 162 8.18 -1.10 15.83
C TYR A 162 8.30 -1.98 17.07
N ARG A 163 7.68 -3.16 17.09
CA ARG A 163 7.82 -4.13 18.19
C ARG A 163 9.25 -4.64 18.32
N ASP A 164 9.95 -4.82 17.21
CA ASP A 164 11.36 -5.22 17.21
C ASP A 164 12.25 -4.10 17.78
N MET A 165 11.98 -2.82 17.48
CA MET A 165 12.63 -1.70 18.17
C MET A 165 12.35 -1.74 19.68
N GLU A 166 11.10 -1.96 20.12
CA GLU A 166 10.76 -2.07 21.55
C GLU A 166 11.49 -3.24 22.23
N ARG A 167 11.54 -4.41 21.58
CA ARG A 167 12.27 -5.60 22.08
C ARG A 167 13.76 -5.35 22.16
N PHE A 168 14.33 -4.71 21.14
CA PHE A 168 15.75 -4.36 21.15
C PHE A 168 16.06 -3.39 22.29
N ILE A 169 15.28 -2.33 22.46
CA ILE A 169 15.42 -1.35 23.55
C ILE A 169 15.37 -2.05 24.92
N ALA A 170 14.47 -3.00 25.10
CA ALA A 170 14.38 -3.79 26.34
C ALA A 170 15.63 -4.65 26.60
N SER A 171 16.43 -4.95 25.57
CA SER A 171 17.68 -5.71 25.65
C SER A 171 18.94 -4.87 25.77
N VAL A 172 18.84 -3.53 25.66
CA VAL A 172 19.99 -2.61 25.72
C VAL A 172 20.47 -2.46 27.16
N GLU A 173 21.77 -2.65 27.37
CA GLU A 173 22.39 -2.43 28.68
C GLU A 173 22.63 -0.94 28.95
N GLY A 174 22.17 -0.46 30.11
CA GLY A 174 22.33 0.92 30.54
C GLY A 174 21.02 1.71 30.49
N PRO A 175 20.42 2.04 31.65
CA PRO A 175 19.10 2.68 31.74
C PRO A 175 18.99 3.97 30.91
N GLY A 176 20.06 4.78 30.86
CA GLY A 176 20.06 6.03 30.10
C GLY A 176 20.13 5.87 28.57
N ARG A 177 20.63 4.74 28.05
CA ARG A 177 20.61 4.46 26.60
C ARG A 177 19.23 3.97 26.17
N ALA A 178 18.69 3.01 26.92
CA ALA A 178 17.35 2.47 26.69
C ALA A 178 16.29 3.58 26.75
N GLU A 179 16.38 4.49 27.72
CA GLU A 179 15.45 5.63 27.82
C GLU A 179 15.54 6.58 26.61
N ARG A 180 16.74 6.90 26.13
CA ARG A 180 16.92 7.75 24.94
C ARG A 180 16.32 7.11 23.70
N LEU A 181 16.55 5.81 23.49
CA LEU A 181 15.96 5.07 22.37
C LEU A 181 14.43 4.98 22.50
N ALA A 182 13.90 4.79 23.71
CA ALA A 182 12.46 4.76 23.97
C ALA A 182 11.78 6.11 23.70
N ILE A 183 12.50 7.23 23.86
CA ILE A 183 12.03 8.56 23.46
C ILE A 183 12.12 8.72 21.93
N ALA A 184 13.21 8.25 21.33
CA ALA A 184 13.48 8.37 19.89
C ALA A 184 12.42 7.67 19.02
N ILE A 185 11.84 6.57 19.47
CA ILE A 185 10.82 5.84 18.70
C ILE A 185 9.41 6.46 18.78
N ARG A 186 9.17 7.51 19.57
CA ARG A 186 7.81 8.04 19.76
C ARG A 186 7.35 8.92 18.60
N GLY A 187 6.29 8.55 17.90
CA GLY A 187 5.67 9.37 16.85
C GLY A 187 6.27 9.16 15.47
N ARG A 188 5.97 10.06 14.52
CA ARG A 188 6.40 9.93 13.12
C ARG A 188 7.93 9.87 13.00
N GLY A 189 8.44 9.08 12.05
CA GLY A 189 9.88 8.91 11.82
C GLY A 189 10.62 8.16 12.94
N ALA A 190 9.92 7.33 13.72
CA ALA A 190 10.47 6.52 14.81
C ALA A 190 11.73 5.73 14.41
N PHE A 191 11.69 5.04 13.28
CA PHE A 191 12.78 4.18 12.82
C PHE A 191 14.05 4.96 12.48
N ARG A 192 13.91 6.13 11.83
CA ARG A 192 15.05 7.03 11.54
C ARG A 192 15.69 7.51 12.84
N ARG A 193 14.90 8.11 13.73
CA ARG A 193 15.41 8.63 15.00
C ARG A 193 16.03 7.54 15.87
N PHE A 194 15.48 6.33 15.83
CA PHE A 194 16.07 5.18 16.50
C PHE A 194 17.46 4.84 15.95
N LYS A 195 17.61 4.77 14.61
CA LYS A 195 18.92 4.57 13.96
C LYS A 195 19.89 5.72 14.24
N ASP A 196 19.43 6.98 14.17
CA ASP A 196 20.26 8.16 14.45
C ASP A 196 20.80 8.15 15.88
N GLU A 197 19.99 7.69 16.84
CA GLU A 197 20.41 7.56 18.24
C GLU A 197 21.35 6.36 18.42
N LEU A 198 21.13 5.24 17.73
CA LEU A 198 22.05 4.09 17.73
C LEU A 198 23.40 4.39 17.07
N ALA A 199 23.45 5.25 16.06
CA ALA A 199 24.69 5.67 15.40
C ALA A 199 25.68 6.33 16.36
N ARG A 200 25.20 6.82 17.52
CA ARG A 200 26.04 7.35 18.60
C ARG A 200 26.77 6.27 19.39
N TRP A 201 26.35 5.00 19.27
CA TRP A 201 26.93 3.83 19.92
C TRP A 201 27.15 2.72 18.89
N PRO A 202 28.29 2.71 18.18
CA PRO A 202 28.56 1.75 17.10
C PRO A 202 28.33 0.28 17.48
N GLY A 203 28.68 -0.12 18.71
CA GLY A 203 28.46 -1.48 19.19
C GLY A 203 26.98 -1.86 19.39
N GLU A 204 26.11 -0.90 19.73
CA GLU A 204 24.66 -1.15 19.80
C GLU A 204 24.04 -1.14 18.40
N LEU A 205 24.57 -0.34 17.47
CA LEU A 205 24.15 -0.36 16.07
C LEU A 205 24.46 -1.72 15.42
N GLU A 206 25.66 -2.25 15.61
CA GLU A 206 26.03 -3.60 15.15
C GLU A 206 25.13 -4.69 15.76
N ARG A 207 24.83 -4.58 17.06
CA ARG A 207 23.88 -5.48 17.75
C ARG A 207 22.49 -5.40 17.14
N TRP A 208 22.01 -4.20 16.83
CA TRP A 208 20.72 -4.01 16.18
C TRP A 208 20.68 -4.67 14.79
N HIS A 209 21.73 -4.51 13.99
CA HIS A 209 21.84 -5.18 12.69
C HIS A 209 21.77 -6.70 12.84
N ALA A 210 22.55 -7.29 13.75
CA ALA A 210 22.53 -8.73 14.00
C ALA A 210 21.15 -9.22 14.49
N PHE A 211 20.52 -8.49 15.41
CA PHE A 211 19.18 -8.80 15.91
C PHE A 211 18.13 -8.77 14.80
N SER A 212 18.18 -7.76 13.93
CA SER A 212 17.26 -7.62 12.80
C SER A 212 17.46 -8.69 11.71
N GLU A 213 18.71 -9.13 11.48
CA GLU A 213 19.02 -10.23 10.55
C GLU A 213 18.49 -11.60 11.03
N GLU A 214 18.61 -11.91 12.32
CA GLU A 214 18.13 -13.19 12.87
C GLU A 214 16.60 -13.32 12.76
N ARG A 215 15.89 -12.21 13.01
CA ARG A 215 14.42 -12.15 12.98
C ARG A 215 13.82 -12.33 11.58
N GLN A 216 14.59 -12.09 10.52
CA GLN A 216 14.16 -12.34 9.13
C GLN A 216 14.31 -13.79 8.68
N ARG A 217 15.20 -14.57 9.32
CA ARG A 217 15.45 -15.96 8.92
C ARG A 217 14.41 -16.94 9.50
N THR A 218 13.49 -16.46 10.35
CA THR A 218 12.54 -17.27 11.12
C THR A 218 11.13 -16.99 10.64
#